data_AF-A0A962UXH9-F1
#
_entry.id   AF-A0A962UXH9-F1
#
_cell.length_a   1.000
_cell.length_b   1.000
_cell.length_c   1.000
_cell.angle_alpha   90.00
_cell.angle_beta   90.00
_cell.angle_gamma   90.00
#
_symmetry.space_group_name_H-M   'P 1'
#
loop_
_entity.id
_entity.type
_entity.pdbx_description
1 polymer ?
#
loop_
_entity_poly.entity_id
_entity_poly.type
_entity_poly.pdbx_seq_one_letter_code
_entity_poly.pdbx_strand_id
1 'polypeptide(L)'
;WVALSPSTRENGCMRVVPGTHKFDQLPHQDTHAASNLLSRGQEIQVEVNEADAVDIELQPGQMSLHHVKIVHGSEANPSPITRMGFAIRYIPTYVRQVGPRTSAVLVRGVDEYQHFDGEPRPAGPFDPAAIQAQQEAVTRVNAILYDGVA
;
A
#
# COMPACT_ATOMS: atom_id res chain seq x y z
N TRP A 1 -6.91 -1.66 4.15
CA TRP A 1 -7.48 -0.95 2.98
C TRP A 1 -8.93 -0.64 3.29
N VAL A 2 -9.30 0.63 3.35
CA VAL A 2 -10.66 1.11 3.67
C VAL A 2 -11.35 1.55 2.38
N ALA A 3 -12.59 1.11 2.17
CA ALA A 3 -13.41 1.51 1.03
C ALA A 3 -13.99 2.91 1.27
N LEU A 4 -13.63 3.90 0.45
CA LEU A 4 -14.22 5.25 0.49
C LEU A 4 -15.40 5.39 -0.48
N SER A 5 -15.48 4.53 -1.48
CA SER A 5 -16.64 4.33 -2.35
C SER A 5 -16.93 2.82 -2.46
N PRO A 6 -18.06 2.41 -3.07
CA PRO A 6 -18.32 0.98 -3.29
C PRO A 6 -17.15 0.34 -4.04
N SER A 7 -16.72 -0.83 -3.57
CA SER A 7 -15.69 -1.65 -4.19
C SER A 7 -16.36 -2.96 -4.59
N THR A 8 -16.71 -3.11 -5.85
CA THR A 8 -17.44 -4.26 -6.39
C THR A 8 -16.65 -4.88 -7.54
N ARG A 9 -17.01 -6.11 -7.93
CA ARG A 9 -16.40 -6.73 -9.11
C ARG A 9 -16.53 -5.86 -10.36
N GLU A 10 -17.69 -5.21 -10.52
CA GLU A 10 -18.00 -4.37 -11.67
C GLU A 10 -17.12 -3.12 -11.78
N ASN A 11 -16.65 -2.58 -10.66
CA ASN A 11 -15.78 -1.40 -10.64
C ASN A 11 -14.32 -1.71 -10.25
N GLY A 12 -13.94 -2.99 -10.40
CA GLY A 12 -12.58 -3.47 -10.23
C GLY A 12 -12.17 -3.57 -8.77
N CYS A 13 -12.94 -4.23 -7.90
CA CYS A 13 -12.52 -4.50 -6.52
C CYS A 13 -11.17 -5.23 -6.43
N MET A 14 -10.52 -5.18 -5.27
CA MET A 14 -9.30 -5.93 -5.05
C MET A 14 -9.59 -7.43 -5.05
N ARG A 15 -8.72 -8.20 -5.69
CA ARG A 15 -8.71 -9.66 -5.70
C ARG A 15 -7.49 -10.14 -4.93
N VAL A 16 -7.63 -11.24 -4.19
CA VAL A 16 -6.52 -11.83 -3.43
C VAL A 16 -6.47 -13.34 -3.67
N VAL A 17 -5.29 -13.94 -3.60
CA VAL A 17 -5.15 -15.40 -3.58
C VAL A 17 -4.94 -15.84 -2.13
N PRO A 18 -5.91 -16.52 -1.49
CA PRO A 18 -5.80 -16.90 -0.09
C PRO A 18 -4.57 -17.77 0.19
N GLY A 19 -3.98 -17.63 1.39
CA GLY A 19 -2.84 -18.44 1.83
C GLY A 19 -1.46 -18.02 1.28
N THR A 20 -1.39 -17.27 0.19
CA THR A 20 -0.13 -16.86 -0.46
C THR A 20 0.81 -16.01 0.41
N HIS A 21 0.27 -15.33 1.43
CA HIS A 21 1.06 -14.59 2.41
C HIS A 21 2.08 -15.45 3.18
N LYS A 22 1.90 -16.78 3.19
CA LYS A 22 2.79 -17.75 3.82
C LYS A 22 4.00 -18.12 2.98
N PHE A 23 3.99 -17.82 1.68
CA PHE A 23 5.13 -18.06 0.80
C PHE A 23 6.28 -17.13 1.16
N ASP A 24 7.50 -17.42 0.71
CA ASP A 24 8.60 -16.45 0.79
C ASP A 24 8.31 -15.21 -0.07
N GLN A 25 9.17 -14.18 0.04
CA GLN A 25 9.02 -13.00 -0.80
C GLN A 25 9.13 -13.42 -2.28
N LEU A 26 8.01 -13.31 -3.00
CA LEU A 26 7.98 -13.64 -4.42
C LEU A 26 8.80 -12.62 -5.21
N PRO A 27 9.55 -13.05 -6.24
CA PRO A 27 10.27 -12.14 -7.11
C PRO A 27 9.30 -11.18 -7.81
N HIS A 28 9.67 -9.91 -7.88
CA HIS A 28 8.93 -8.89 -8.63
C HIS A 28 9.82 -8.35 -9.74
N GLN A 29 9.23 -8.02 -10.88
CA GLN A 29 9.90 -7.28 -11.95
C GLN A 29 9.22 -5.93 -12.12
N ASP A 30 10.02 -4.90 -12.37
CA ASP A 30 9.50 -3.61 -12.83
C ASP A 30 9.20 -3.71 -14.32
N THR A 31 7.94 -3.49 -14.71
CA THR A 31 7.53 -3.61 -16.12
C THR A 31 7.36 -2.26 -16.81
N HIS A 32 7.21 -1.17 -16.06
CA HIS A 32 6.85 0.17 -16.56
C HIS A 32 5.63 0.18 -17.52
N ALA A 33 4.75 -0.83 -17.42
CA ALA A 33 3.63 -0.98 -18.32
C ALA A 33 2.68 0.23 -18.23
N ALA A 34 2.28 0.78 -19.38
CA ALA A 34 1.40 1.96 -19.45
C ALA A 34 0.03 1.75 -18.79
N SER A 35 -0.42 0.50 -18.65
CA SER A 35 -1.66 0.10 -18.00
C SER A 35 -1.50 -0.25 -16.52
N ASN A 36 -0.29 -0.12 -15.94
CA ASN A 36 -0.04 -0.41 -14.54
C ASN A 36 0.13 0.89 -13.74
N LEU A 37 -0.77 1.12 -12.78
CA LEU A 37 -0.77 2.32 -11.95
C LEU A 37 0.28 2.30 -10.83
N LEU A 38 1.01 1.20 -10.65
CA LEU A 38 2.10 1.13 -9.68
C LEU A 38 3.29 1.95 -10.16
N SER A 39 3.95 2.66 -9.23
CA SER A 39 5.04 3.60 -9.53
C SER A 39 6.20 3.02 -10.35
N ARG A 40 6.36 1.68 -10.34
CA ARG A 40 7.36 0.93 -11.11
C ARG A 40 6.74 -0.16 -12.01
N GLY A 41 5.43 -0.17 -12.16
CA GLY A 41 4.71 -1.24 -12.88
C GLY A 41 5.03 -2.63 -12.32
N GLN A 42 5.21 -2.76 -11.01
CA GLN A 42 5.71 -4.01 -10.41
C GLN A 42 4.71 -5.15 -10.61
N GLU A 43 5.22 -6.30 -11.02
CA GLU A 43 4.45 -7.53 -11.17
C GLU A 43 5.22 -8.73 -10.59
N ILE A 44 4.50 -9.60 -9.89
CA ILE A 44 5.08 -10.85 -9.39
C ILE A 44 5.44 -11.76 -10.56
N GLN A 45 6.64 -12.34 -10.51
CA GLN A 45 7.18 -13.19 -11.57
C GLN A 45 6.81 -14.66 -11.35
N VAL A 46 5.55 -14.91 -11.02
CA VAL A 46 5.00 -16.25 -10.87
C VAL A 46 3.64 -16.29 -11.54
N GLU A 47 3.32 -17.43 -12.15
CA GLU A 47 1.98 -17.66 -12.67
C GLU A 47 0.99 -17.71 -11.50
N VAL A 48 0.02 -16.81 -11.54
CA VAL A 48 -1.10 -16.81 -10.61
C VAL A 48 -2.27 -17.48 -11.31
N ASN A 49 -2.73 -18.60 -10.76
CA ASN A 49 -3.99 -19.17 -11.20
C ASN A 49 -5.14 -18.26 -10.75
N GLU A 50 -5.70 -17.49 -11.68
CA GLU A 50 -6.79 -16.56 -11.40
C GLU A 50 -8.06 -17.25 -10.87
N ALA A 51 -8.23 -18.56 -11.10
CA ALA A 51 -9.35 -19.31 -10.55
C ALA A 51 -9.26 -19.45 -9.01
N ASP A 52 -8.06 -19.28 -8.43
CA ASP A 52 -7.83 -19.30 -6.99
C ASP A 52 -8.01 -17.92 -6.35
N ALA A 53 -8.20 -16.87 -7.15
CA ALA A 53 -8.38 -15.51 -6.66
C ALA A 53 -9.82 -15.28 -6.18
N VAL A 54 -9.94 -14.65 -5.01
CA VAL A 54 -11.20 -14.27 -4.37
C VAL A 54 -11.36 -12.76 -4.41
N ASP A 55 -12.54 -12.31 -4.84
CA ASP A 55 -12.92 -10.90 -4.88
C ASP A 55 -13.21 -10.36 -3.48
N ILE A 56 -12.72 -9.16 -3.18
CA ILE A 56 -12.94 -8.45 -1.92
C ILE A 56 -13.90 -7.29 -2.19
N GLU A 57 -15.20 -7.61 -2.19
CA GLU A 57 -16.26 -6.62 -2.32
C GLU A 57 -16.55 -5.93 -0.99
N LEU A 58 -16.59 -4.60 -1.00
CA LEU A 58 -16.73 -3.77 0.20
C LEU A 58 -17.68 -2.60 -0.07
N GLN A 59 -18.55 -2.34 0.90
CA GLN A 59 -19.37 -1.12 0.96
C GLN A 59 -18.56 0.04 1.54
N PRO A 60 -18.92 1.31 1.24
CA PRO A 60 -18.27 2.48 1.84
C PRO A 60 -18.18 2.39 3.37
N GLY A 61 -17.00 2.63 3.92
CA GLY A 61 -16.70 2.52 5.35
C GLY A 61 -16.25 1.13 5.82
N GLN A 62 -16.42 0.08 5.01
CA GLN A 62 -15.85 -1.24 5.30
C GLN A 62 -14.35 -1.28 4.98
N MET A 63 -13.67 -2.29 5.52
CA MET A 63 -12.25 -2.47 5.29
C MET A 63 -11.85 -3.94 5.10
N SER A 64 -10.78 -4.12 4.33
CA SER A 64 -10.00 -5.35 4.27
C SER A 64 -8.69 -5.16 5.01
N LEU A 65 -8.40 -6.11 5.91
CA LEU A 65 -7.10 -6.24 6.56
C LEU A 65 -6.40 -7.46 5.97
N HIS A 66 -5.21 -7.26 5.41
CA HIS A 66 -4.45 -8.32 4.77
C HIS A 66 -2.95 -8.13 5.00
N HIS A 67 -2.22 -9.24 4.93
CA HIS A 67 -0.77 -9.25 5.09
C HIS A 67 -0.07 -8.64 3.86
N VAL A 68 1.03 -7.91 4.04
CA VAL A 68 1.75 -7.23 2.94
C VAL A 68 2.23 -8.17 1.83
N LYS A 69 2.48 -9.45 2.18
CA LYS A 69 2.91 -10.50 1.25
C LYS A 69 1.77 -11.24 0.53
N ILE A 70 0.51 -10.96 0.83
CA ILE A 70 -0.58 -11.64 0.11
C ILE A 70 -0.51 -11.25 -1.37
N VAL A 71 -0.63 -12.22 -2.27
CA VAL A 71 -0.80 -11.91 -3.69
C VAL A 71 -2.15 -11.23 -3.85
N HIS A 72 -2.12 -10.02 -4.37
CA HIS A 72 -3.30 -9.19 -4.59
C HIS A 72 -3.15 -8.32 -5.82
N GLY A 73 -4.27 -7.99 -6.43
CA GLY A 73 -4.36 -7.10 -7.59
C GLY A 73 -5.77 -6.54 -7.71
N SER A 74 -6.03 -5.76 -8.75
CA SER A 74 -7.40 -5.39 -9.12
C SER A 74 -7.52 -5.26 -10.62
N GLU A 75 -8.67 -5.63 -11.15
CA GLU A 75 -8.99 -5.44 -12.55
C GLU A 75 -9.13 -3.96 -12.91
N ALA A 76 -9.13 -3.69 -14.21
CA ALA A 76 -9.56 -2.40 -14.73
C ALA A 76 -10.99 -2.09 -14.26
N ASN A 77 -11.31 -0.81 -14.12
CA ASN A 77 -12.66 -0.33 -13.81
C ASN A 77 -13.34 0.12 -15.11
N PRO A 78 -14.21 -0.70 -15.74
CA PRO A 78 -14.96 -0.30 -16.92
C PRO A 78 -16.24 0.48 -16.58
N SER A 79 -16.60 0.58 -15.30
CA SER A 79 -17.85 1.18 -14.85
C SER A 79 -17.76 2.71 -14.80
N PRO A 80 -18.90 3.43 -14.80
CA PRO A 80 -18.92 4.88 -14.56
C PRO A 80 -18.72 5.26 -13.08
N ILE A 81 -18.55 4.28 -12.18
CA ILE A 81 -18.43 4.51 -10.74
C ILE A 81 -16.96 4.51 -10.35
N THR A 82 -16.46 5.66 -9.87
CA THR A 82 -15.09 5.76 -9.35
C THR A 82 -14.91 4.91 -8.09
N ARG A 83 -13.93 3.99 -8.12
CA ARG A 83 -13.50 3.20 -6.97
C ARG A 83 -12.37 3.91 -6.23
N MET A 84 -12.61 4.31 -4.98
CA MET A 84 -11.64 4.98 -4.11
C MET A 84 -11.35 4.15 -2.87
N GLY A 85 -10.06 3.88 -2.64
CA GLY A 85 -9.58 3.15 -1.48
C GLY A 85 -8.54 3.94 -0.71
N PHE A 86 -8.51 3.76 0.61
CA PHE A 86 -7.50 4.34 1.48
C PHE A 86 -6.68 3.22 2.15
N ALA A 87 -5.40 3.13 1.78
CA ALA A 87 -4.49 2.12 2.33
C ALA A 87 -3.75 2.67 3.55
N ILE A 88 -3.84 1.94 4.66
CA ILE A 88 -3.06 2.20 5.88
C ILE A 88 -2.20 0.97 6.12
N ARG A 89 -0.89 1.18 6.33
CA ARG A 89 0.07 0.11 6.60
C ARG A 89 0.49 0.20 8.07
N TYR A 90 0.34 -0.90 8.79
CA TYR A 90 0.78 -1.02 10.18
C TYR A 90 1.98 -1.96 10.25
N ILE A 91 2.94 -1.59 11.09
CA ILE A 91 4.10 -2.41 11.44
C ILE A 91 4.30 -2.37 12.96
N PRO A 92 4.78 -3.46 13.58
CA PRO A 92 5.23 -3.39 14.97
C PRO A 92 6.55 -2.61 15.07
N THR A 93 6.84 -2.04 16.24
CA THR A 93 7.98 -1.13 16.47
C THR A 93 9.35 -1.77 16.22
N TYR A 94 9.46 -3.09 16.34
CA TYR A 94 10.70 -3.83 16.07
C TYR A 94 11.02 -3.97 14.56
N VAL A 95 10.09 -3.66 13.65
CA VAL A 95 10.36 -3.67 12.22
C VAL A 95 11.31 -2.52 11.88
N ARG A 96 12.26 -2.78 10.99
CA ARG A 96 13.15 -1.76 10.44
C ARG A 96 13.13 -1.80 8.92
N GLN A 97 13.34 -0.64 8.31
CA GLN A 97 13.55 -0.57 6.87
C GLN A 97 14.91 -1.18 6.49
N VAL A 98 14.92 -1.96 5.41
CA VAL A 98 16.14 -2.34 4.71
C VAL A 98 16.42 -1.25 3.70
N GLY A 99 17.45 -0.43 3.95
CA GLY A 99 17.78 0.74 3.14
C GLY A 99 17.82 2.03 3.98
N PRO A 100 17.71 3.21 3.33
CA PRO A 100 17.70 4.48 4.03
C PRO A 100 16.58 4.59 5.05
N ARG A 101 16.83 5.35 6.12
CA ARG A 101 15.85 5.59 7.18
C ARG A 101 14.67 6.41 6.67
N THR A 102 13.47 6.09 7.15
CA THR A 102 12.22 6.80 6.83
C THR A 102 11.46 7.17 8.10
N SER A 103 10.25 7.69 7.95
CA SER A 103 9.41 8.15 9.05
C SER A 103 8.14 7.31 9.21
N ALA A 104 7.57 7.33 10.41
CA ALA A 104 6.31 6.66 10.75
C ALA A 104 5.61 7.37 11.91
N VAL A 105 4.29 7.17 12.02
CA VAL A 105 3.49 7.63 13.17
C VAL A 105 3.34 6.48 14.17
N LEU A 106 3.72 6.69 15.44
CA LEU A 106 3.39 5.78 16.52
C LEU A 106 1.89 5.90 16.86
N VAL A 107 1.11 4.89 16.49
CA VAL A 107 -0.36 4.88 16.69
C VAL A 107 -0.81 4.13 17.93
N ARG A 108 0.03 3.26 18.51
CA ARG A 108 -0.25 2.45 19.71
C ARG A 108 1.03 2.02 20.40
N GLY A 109 1.01 1.97 21.74
CA GLY A 109 2.09 1.40 22.55
C GLY A 109 3.26 2.36 22.77
N VAL A 110 4.45 1.79 22.93
CA VAL A 110 5.72 2.50 23.16
C VAL A 110 6.72 2.03 22.11
N ASP A 111 7.49 2.96 21.54
CA ASP A 111 8.59 2.66 20.63
C ASP A 111 9.94 2.75 21.35
N GLU A 112 10.49 1.59 21.70
CA GLU A 112 11.84 1.45 22.30
C GLU A 112 12.93 1.23 21.24
N TYR A 113 12.55 0.97 19.98
CA TYR A 113 13.49 0.61 18.91
C TYR A 113 13.93 1.81 18.08
N GLN A 114 13.05 2.81 17.93
CA GLN A 114 13.32 4.06 17.24
C GLN A 114 13.90 3.83 15.84
N HIS A 115 13.33 2.88 15.09
CA HIS A 115 13.78 2.54 13.73
C HIS A 115 13.29 3.53 12.65
N PHE A 116 12.32 4.37 12.99
CA PHE A 116 11.76 5.41 12.11
C PHE A 116 11.80 6.77 12.78
N ASP A 117 11.85 7.84 11.98
CA ASP A 117 11.66 9.20 12.48
C ASP A 117 10.18 9.44 12.78
N GLY A 118 9.88 10.06 13.91
CA GLY A 118 8.51 10.33 14.32
C GLY A 118 7.87 11.41 13.45
N GLU A 119 6.67 11.13 12.94
CA GLU A 119 5.87 12.14 12.22
C GLU A 119 4.99 12.92 13.21
N PRO A 120 4.96 14.27 13.11
CA PRO A 120 4.17 15.09 14.03
C PRO A 120 2.68 14.89 13.81
N ARG A 121 1.91 14.91 14.90
CA ARG A 121 0.44 14.96 14.80
C ARG A 121 0.02 16.35 14.32
N PRO A 122 -0.79 16.47 13.25
CA PRO A 122 -1.25 17.77 12.78
C PRO A 122 -2.07 18.49 13.86
N ALA A 123 -1.85 19.80 14.03
CA ALA A 123 -2.62 20.62 14.96
C ALA A 123 -4.03 20.95 14.46
N GLY A 124 -4.26 20.82 13.15
CA GLY A 124 -5.55 21.04 12.50
C GLY A 124 -5.50 20.76 11.00
N PRO A 125 -6.63 20.94 10.29
CA PRO A 125 -6.67 20.83 8.83
C PRO A 125 -5.68 21.79 8.19
N PHE A 126 -4.87 21.28 7.25
CA PHE A 126 -3.88 22.05 6.50
C PHE A 126 -2.84 22.80 7.37
N ASP A 127 -2.54 22.27 8.56
CA ASP A 127 -1.44 22.77 9.39
C ASP A 127 -0.14 22.85 8.57
N PRO A 128 0.46 24.06 8.38
CA PRO A 128 1.65 24.23 7.55
C PRO A 128 2.83 23.35 7.99
N ALA A 129 3.00 23.13 9.30
CA ALA A 129 4.09 22.31 9.82
C ALA A 129 3.88 20.83 9.47
N ALA A 130 2.64 20.34 9.55
CA ALA A 130 2.30 18.97 9.17
C ALA A 130 2.41 18.74 7.66
N ILE A 131 2.02 19.72 6.85
CA ILE A 131 2.21 19.68 5.38
C ILE A 131 3.70 19.60 5.05
N GLN A 132 4.53 20.43 5.68
CA GLN A 132 5.98 20.38 5.46
C GLN A 132 6.57 19.01 5.85
N ALA A 133 6.23 18.49 7.04
CA ALA A 133 6.71 17.18 7.49
C ALA A 133 6.29 16.05 6.53
N GLN A 134 5.06 16.11 6.01
CA GLN A 134 4.57 15.16 5.01
C GLN A 134 5.33 15.25 3.69
N GLN A 135 5.63 16.46 3.21
CA GLN A 135 6.42 16.67 1.99
C GLN A 135 7.83 16.12 2.13
N GLU A 136 8.47 16.32 3.28
CA GLU A 136 9.79 15.76 3.57
C GLU A 136 9.76 14.22 3.64
N ALA A 137 8.74 13.65 4.29
CA ALA A 137 8.54 12.20 4.34
C ALA A 137 8.35 11.59 2.95
N VAL A 138 7.48 12.19 2.12
CA VAL A 138 7.26 11.75 0.73
C VAL A 138 8.53 11.89 -0.10
N THR A 139 9.28 12.96 0.05
CA THR A 139 10.55 13.16 -0.67
C THR A 139 11.55 12.04 -0.34
N ARG A 140 11.70 11.68 0.94
CA ARG A 140 12.56 10.57 1.35
C ARG A 140 12.12 9.24 0.76
N VAL A 141 10.82 8.92 0.84
CA VAL A 141 10.28 7.66 0.31
C VAL A 141 10.42 7.59 -1.19
N ASN A 142 10.15 8.67 -1.92
CA ASN A 142 10.30 8.72 -3.37
C ASN A 142 11.77 8.55 -3.78
N ALA A 143 12.71 9.16 -3.07
CA ALA A 143 14.13 8.96 -3.34
C ALA A 143 14.53 7.48 -3.25
N ILE A 144 13.92 6.71 -2.35
CA ILE A 144 14.14 5.26 -2.23
C ILE A 144 13.42 4.48 -3.35
N LEU A 145 12.17 4.83 -3.64
CA LEU A 145 11.36 4.11 -4.64
C LEU A 145 11.94 4.24 -6.05
N TYR A 146 12.43 5.44 -6.39
CA TYR A 146 13.00 5.75 -7.70
C TYR A 146 14.52 5.61 -7.77
N ASP A 147 15.17 5.17 -6.68
CA ASP A 147 16.61 4.87 -6.71
C ASP A 147 16.88 3.72 -7.70
N GLY A 148 17.80 3.95 -8.64
CA GLY A 148 18.15 2.98 -9.68
C GLY A 148 17.07 2.73 -10.73
N VAL A 149 15.99 3.50 -10.77
CA VAL A 149 14.95 3.44 -11.81
C VAL A 149 15.35 4.40 -12.93
N ALA A 150 15.76 3.86 -14.09
CA ALA A 150 16.13 4.60 -15.30
C ALA A 150 14.92 4.91 -16.19
#